data_AF-A0A3M5DHI4-F1
#
_entry.id   AF-A0A3M5DHI4-F1
#
_cell.length_a   1.000
_cell.length_b   1.000
_cell.length_c   1.000
_cell.angle_alpha   90.00
_cell.angle_beta   90.00
_cell.angle_gamma   90.00
#
_symmetry.space_group_name_H-M   'P 1'
#
loop_
_entity.id
_entity.type
_entity.pdbx_description
1 polymer ?
#
loop_
_entity_poly.entity_id
_entity_poly.type
_entity_poly.pdbx_seq_one_letter_code
_entity_poly.pdbx_strand_id
1 'polypeptide(L)' 'MNFDNDSNVVEVAICRLRAKIDDGFDLKLIHTIRGVGYVLEARR' A
#
# COMPACT_ATOMS: atom_id res chain seq x y z
N MET A 1 -3.53 23.20 -7.28
CA MET A 1 -3.80 21.74 -7.27
C MET A 1 -3.43 21.24 -5.87
N ASN A 2 -4.43 21.04 -5.02
CA ASN A 2 -4.24 20.55 -3.64
C ASN A 2 -4.19 19.01 -3.69
N PHE A 3 -3.00 18.44 -3.84
CA PHE A 3 -2.78 16.97 -3.85
C PHE A 3 -2.47 16.42 -2.44
N ASP A 4 -2.46 17.27 -1.41
CA ASP A 4 -2.12 16.87 -0.04
C ASP A 4 -3.23 16.11 0.69
N ASN A 5 -4.50 16.25 0.28
CA ASN A 5 -5.60 15.58 0.97
C ASN A 5 -5.79 14.12 0.52
N ASP A 6 -5.64 13.84 -0.79
CA ASP A 6 -5.82 12.48 -1.34
C ASP A 6 -4.71 11.51 -0.92
N SER A 7 -3.45 11.97 -0.78
CA SER A 7 -2.34 11.12 -0.33
C SER A 7 -2.61 10.49 1.04
N ASN A 8 -3.28 11.22 1.93
CA ASN A 8 -3.59 10.73 3.27
C ASN A 8 -4.62 9.59 3.23
N VAL A 9 -5.61 9.70 2.34
CA VAL A 9 -6.62 8.65 2.12
C VAL A 9 -5.97 7.39 1.54
N VAL A 10 -5.03 7.55 0.60
CA VAL A 10 -4.29 6.42 0.00
C VAL A 10 -3.46 5.68 1.05
N GLU A 11 -2.71 6.39 1.90
CA GLU A 11 -1.94 5.79 2.99
C GLU A 11 -2.83 4.98 3.96
N VAL A 12 -3.97 5.56 4.37
CA VAL A 12 -4.93 4.87 5.25
C VAL A 12 -5.52 3.63 4.58
N ALA A 13 -5.86 3.72 3.29
CA ALA A 13 -6.40 2.59 2.53
C ALA A 13 -5.37 1.46 2.41
N ILE A 14 -4.10 1.78 2.10
CA ILE A 14 -3.01 0.81 2.02
C ILE A 14 -2.73 0.15 3.38
N CYS A 15 -2.72 0.92 4.48
CA CYS A 15 -2.57 0.35 5.83
C CYS A 15 -3.69 -0.63 6.17
N ARG A 16 -4.96 -0.25 5.89
CA ARG A 16 -6.11 -1.15 6.10
C ARG A 16 -6.07 -2.38 5.22
N LEU A 17 -5.59 -2.25 3.98
CA LEU A 17 -5.45 -3.37 3.06
C LEU A 17 -4.38 -4.34 3.56
N ARG A 18 -3.21 -3.83 3.95
CA ARG A 18 -2.11 -4.62 4.54
C ARG A 18 -2.56 -5.40 5.77
N ALA A 19 -3.30 -4.76 6.67
CA ALA A 19 -3.85 -5.44 7.85
C ALA A 19 -4.80 -6.61 7.51
N LYS A 20 -5.46 -6.58 6.34
CA LYS A 20 -6.40 -7.62 5.91
C LYS A 20 -5.75 -8.75 5.11
N ILE A 21 -4.78 -8.43 4.25
CA ILE A 21 -4.24 -9.38 3.26
C ILE A 21 -2.75 -9.69 3.43
N ASP A 22 -2.03 -8.99 4.31
CA ASP A 22 -0.57 -9.02 4.41
C ASP A 22 -0.11 -9.36 5.85
N ASP A 23 -0.83 -8.92 6.89
CA ASP A 23 -0.49 -9.19 8.31
C ASP A 23 -0.64 -10.67 8.72
N GLY A 24 -1.54 -11.40 8.05
CA GLY A 24 -1.81 -12.83 8.31
C GLY A 24 -1.32 -13.78 7.21
N PHE A 25 -0.63 -13.28 6.20
CA PHE A 25 -0.18 -14.06 5.05
C PHE A 25 1.34 -14.03 4.96
N ASP A 26 1.94 -15.19 4.69
CA ASP A 26 3.40 -15.33 4.58
C ASP A 26 3.96 -14.50 3.40
N LEU A 27 3.16 -14.35 2.35
CA LEU A 27 3.50 -13.60 1.15
C LEU A 27 2.97 -12.16 1.23
N LYS A 28 3.89 -11.21 1.32
CA LYS A 28 3.57 -9.78 1.23
C LYS A 28 3.35 -9.38 -0.22
N LEU A 29 2.17 -8.85 -0.54
CA LEU A 29 1.82 -8.46 -1.91
C LEU A 29 2.00 -6.96 -2.14
N ILE A 30 1.87 -6.13 -1.09
CA ILE A 30 1.88 -4.67 -1.24
C ILE A 30 3.28 -4.12 -0.96
N HIS A 31 3.98 -3.70 -2.02
CA HIS A 31 5.29 -3.08 -1.94
C HIS A 31 5.23 -1.57 -2.15
N THR A 32 6.04 -0.82 -1.39
CA THR A 32 6.16 0.63 -1.55
C THR A 32 7.35 0.95 -2.46
N ILE A 33 7.10 1.69 -3.55
CA ILE A 33 8.13 2.23 -4.44
C ILE A 33 8.28 3.73 -4.12
N ARG A 34 9.43 4.09 -3.52
CA ARG A 34 9.73 5.49 -3.15
C ARG A 34 9.63 6.42 -4.37
N GLY A 35 8.88 7.51 -4.23
CA GLY A 35 8.70 8.52 -5.27
C GLY A 35 7.73 8.12 -6.39
N VAL A 36 7.12 6.94 -6.32
CA VAL A 36 6.18 6.45 -7.35
C VAL A 36 4.84 6.05 -6.74
N GLY A 37 4.82 5.30 -5.64
CA GLY A 37 3.58 4.85 -4.98
C GLY A 37 3.68 3.42 -4.47
N TYR A 38 2.61 2.64 -4.66
CA TYR A 38 2.53 1.24 -4.21
C TYR A 38 2.29 0.31 -5.39
N VAL A 39 2.81 -0.91 -5.31
CA VAL A 39 2.61 -1.97 -6.30
C VAL A 39 2.10 -3.23 -5.61
N LEU A 40 1.17 -3.91 -6.27
CA LEU A 40 0.67 -5.22 -5.86
C LEU A 40 1.39 -6.28 -6.71
N GLU A 41 2.37 -6.97 -6.13
CA GLU A 41 3.19 -7.95 -6.85
C GLU A 41 3.51 -9.13 -5.94
N ALA A 42 3.33 -10.36 -6.44
CA ALA A 42 3.80 -11.56 -5.78
C ALA A 42 5.28 -11.78 -6.15
N ARG A 43 6.21 -11.25 -5.36
CA ARG A 43 7.63 -11.52 -5.55
C ARG A 43 7.94 -12.95 -5.12
N ARG A 44 8.28 -13.79 -6.11
CA ARG A 44 8.85 -15.12 -5.90
C ARG A 44 10.34 -15.04 -5.57
#